data_AF-A0A6V6Y795-F1
#
_entry.id   AF-A0A6V6Y795-F1
#
_cell.length_a   1.000
_cell.length_b   1.000
_cell.length_c   1.000
_cell.angle_alpha   90.00
_cell.angle_beta   90.00
_cell.angle_gamma   90.00
#
_symmetry.space_group_name_H-M   'P 1'
#
loop_
_entity.id
_entity.type
_entity.pdbx_description
1 polymer ?
#
loop_
_entity_poly.entity_id
_entity_poly.type
_entity_poly.pdbx_seq_one_letter_code
_entity_poly.pdbx_strand_id
1 'polypeptide(L)'
;MRTISTKVRVGPSNDVQIADAYLAQNETGFALVIDIINNTYQSIRYLKLDVLFINAFGKFIFDETVFQHGFENLDLKPKSLSFLPYWMLDERHHTARGVRIRISEVHFDDGTRKYYDRTKEYYQTVPIITKDKRDELKKLFGPDFYTYGGRYPSLWRCICGFVNSNEDENCRYCKRSMDFVLSAVTERQVNKKLFQLYIDRDREKAEQSTITEQTMPIRPLDEIDLERGEEKEEHVLSKKKRILLFIVISVSIIAISAFAFKVYDAVTVRRHYEQAQNYIAAGDYDKASDIYDTLPPIVENKDMALKIEELDGLKASADHYRQGLELHRAGNQLGAYAHYRKVVEGDRQNYLNAVAMMRSIEKATLRKVDTLIREDKRDEAKKLLDSLCELNPENKELRREGEKLFTN
;
A
#
# COMPACT_ATOMS: atom_id res chain seq x y z
N MET A 1 -28.08 35.01 20.08
CA MET A 1 -26.78 35.72 19.95
C MET A 1 -25.76 34.76 19.36
N ARG A 2 -24.65 35.24 18.76
CA ARG A 2 -23.64 34.37 18.14
C ARG A 2 -22.23 34.66 18.68
N THR A 3 -21.43 33.64 18.92
CA THR A 3 -19.99 33.75 19.21
C THR A 3 -19.19 33.68 17.91
N ILE A 4 -18.09 34.42 17.83
CA ILE A 4 -17.12 34.42 16.74
C ILE A 4 -16.00 33.40 17.03
N SER A 5 -15.22 33.03 16.02
CA SER A 5 -14.13 32.07 16.19
C SER A 5 -13.10 32.52 17.21
N THR A 6 -12.78 31.63 18.14
CA THR A 6 -11.77 31.86 19.18
C THR A 6 -10.36 31.78 18.61
N LYS A 7 -9.46 32.59 19.18
CA LYS A 7 -8.02 32.49 18.93
C LYS A 7 -7.32 31.88 20.12
N VAL A 8 -6.74 30.70 19.93
CA VAL A 8 -5.93 30.01 20.93
C VAL A 8 -4.47 30.35 20.69
N ARG A 9 -3.72 30.60 21.75
CA ARG A 9 -2.27 30.77 21.69
C ARG A 9 -1.58 29.49 22.15
N VAL A 10 -0.63 29.01 21.34
CA VAL A 10 0.06 27.74 21.58
C VAL A 10 1.49 27.80 21.05
N GLY A 11 2.42 27.18 21.77
CA GLY A 11 3.81 27.02 21.38
C GLY A 11 4.10 25.60 20.86
N PRO A 12 5.13 25.42 20.02
CA PRO A 12 5.46 24.11 19.45
C PRO A 12 5.83 23.06 20.51
N SER A 13 6.40 23.50 21.64
CA SER A 13 6.77 22.65 22.78
C SER A 13 5.64 22.38 23.78
N ASN A 14 4.45 22.97 23.59
CA ASN A 14 3.35 22.79 24.53
C ASN A 14 2.76 21.39 24.35
N ASP A 15 2.77 20.58 25.40
CA ASP A 15 2.18 19.22 25.39
C ASP A 15 0.75 19.20 25.94
N VAL A 16 0.35 20.25 26.64
CA VAL A 16 -1.03 20.48 27.06
C VAL A 16 -1.55 21.67 26.25
N GLN A 17 -2.69 21.51 25.58
CA GLN A 17 -3.17 22.49 24.62
C GLN A 17 -4.68 22.66 24.73
N ILE A 18 -5.15 23.87 24.43
CA ILE A 18 -6.59 24.13 24.24
C ILE A 18 -6.96 23.68 22.83
N ALA A 19 -7.86 22.71 22.74
CA ALA A 19 -8.37 22.21 21.46
C ALA A 19 -9.51 23.09 20.93
N ASP A 20 -10.37 23.57 21.83
CA ASP A 20 -11.44 24.52 21.53
C ASP A 20 -11.75 25.38 22.75
N ALA A 21 -12.31 26.55 22.49
CA ALA A 21 -12.93 27.38 23.52
C ALA A 21 -13.98 28.30 22.91
N TYR A 22 -15.14 28.44 23.55
CA TYR A 22 -16.23 29.27 23.05
C TYR A 22 -17.16 29.73 24.17
N LEU A 23 -17.96 30.77 23.90
CA LEU A 23 -18.94 31.30 24.84
C LEU A 23 -20.24 30.52 24.75
N ALA A 24 -20.77 30.12 25.91
CA ALA A 24 -22.07 29.50 26.09
C ALA A 24 -22.97 30.34 26.99
N GLN A 25 -24.27 30.08 26.94
CA GLN A 25 -25.29 30.76 27.72
C GLN A 25 -25.47 30.04 29.05
N ASN A 26 -25.33 30.81 30.14
CA ASN A 26 -25.78 30.44 31.47
C ASN A 26 -27.14 31.09 31.76
N GLU A 27 -27.87 30.63 32.77
CA GLU A 27 -29.15 31.21 33.23
C GLU A 27 -29.08 32.74 33.41
N THR A 28 -27.97 33.25 33.97
CA THR A 28 -27.82 34.67 34.33
C THR A 28 -26.73 35.41 33.54
N GLY A 29 -26.08 34.76 32.56
CA GLY A 29 -24.94 35.38 31.87
C GLY A 29 -24.26 34.47 30.87
N PHE A 30 -22.95 34.58 30.74
CA PHE A 30 -22.16 33.69 29.89
C PHE A 30 -21.28 32.77 30.70
N ALA A 31 -20.91 31.66 30.07
CA ALA A 31 -19.87 30.77 30.55
C ALA A 31 -18.83 30.57 29.44
N LEU A 32 -17.57 30.45 29.82
CA LEU A 32 -16.51 30.03 28.92
C LEU A 32 -16.37 28.50 28.98
N VAL A 33 -16.57 27.88 27.82
CA VAL A 33 -16.46 26.45 27.59
C VAL A 33 -15.10 26.17 26.98
N ILE A 34 -14.38 25.18 27.52
CA ILE A 34 -12.97 24.94 27.17
C ILE A 34 -12.68 23.45 27.10
N ASP A 35 -12.02 23.06 26.02
CA ASP A 35 -11.62 21.68 25.74
C ASP A 35 -10.09 21.60 25.72
N ILE A 36 -9.53 20.63 26.42
CA ILE A 36 -8.10 20.49 26.66
C ILE A 36 -7.61 19.13 26.17
N ILE A 37 -6.50 19.12 25.43
CA ILE A 37 -5.74 17.91 25.14
C ILE A 37 -4.57 17.83 26.10
N ASN A 38 -4.51 16.74 26.85
CA ASN A 38 -3.35 16.34 27.63
C ASN A 38 -2.52 15.32 26.83
N ASN A 39 -1.44 15.75 26.17
CA ASN A 39 -0.50 14.85 25.50
C ASN A 39 0.69 14.45 26.38
N THR A 40 0.60 14.55 27.71
CA THR A 40 1.64 14.05 28.62
C THR A 40 1.33 12.62 29.09
N TYR A 41 2.17 12.09 29.97
CA TYR A 41 1.97 10.79 30.63
C TYR A 41 1.46 10.94 32.07
N GLN A 42 1.19 12.18 32.50
CA GLN A 42 0.78 12.54 33.85
C GLN A 42 -0.64 13.12 33.86
N SER A 43 -1.36 12.97 34.97
CA SER A 43 -2.67 13.61 35.10
C SER A 43 -2.49 15.08 35.46
N ILE A 44 -3.34 15.96 34.93
CA ILE A 44 -3.32 17.39 35.27
C ILE A 44 -4.21 17.62 36.49
N ARG A 45 -3.65 18.28 37.51
CA ARG A 45 -4.34 18.64 38.77
C ARG A 45 -4.70 20.13 38.84
N TYR A 46 -3.94 20.95 38.14
CA TYR A 46 -4.17 22.39 38.08
C TYR A 46 -3.85 22.94 36.70
N LEU A 47 -4.63 23.90 36.24
CA LEU A 47 -4.38 24.61 34.99
C LEU A 47 -4.80 26.07 35.12
N LYS A 48 -3.92 27.01 34.74
CA LYS A 48 -4.20 28.44 34.72
C LYS A 48 -4.31 28.96 33.30
N LEU A 49 -5.32 29.78 33.06
CA LEU A 49 -5.59 30.42 31.77
C LEU A 49 -5.44 31.92 31.85
N ASP A 50 -4.98 32.51 30.75
CA ASP A 50 -5.06 33.94 30.47
C ASP A 50 -6.06 34.17 29.33
N VAL A 51 -7.07 35.00 29.56
CA VAL A 51 -8.17 35.26 28.62
C VAL A 51 -8.34 36.75 28.36
N LEU A 52 -8.49 37.10 27.09
CA LEU A 52 -8.94 38.41 26.61
C LEU A 52 -10.29 38.25 25.91
N PHE A 53 -11.25 39.09 26.25
CA PHE A 53 -12.58 39.05 25.64
C PHE A 53 -12.69 40.04 24.48
N ILE A 54 -13.41 39.64 23.44
CA ILE A 54 -13.67 40.45 22.25
C ILE A 54 -15.18 40.57 21.99
N ASN A 55 -15.63 41.71 21.47
CA ASN A 55 -17.02 41.94 21.07
C ASN A 55 -17.33 41.42 19.65
N ALA A 56 -18.56 41.66 19.20
CA ALA A 56 -19.06 41.30 17.87
C ALA A 56 -18.22 41.87 16.71
N PHE A 57 -17.51 42.98 16.94
CA PHE A 57 -16.69 43.67 15.96
C PHE A 57 -15.21 43.25 16.03
N GLY A 58 -14.88 42.24 16.86
CA GLY A 58 -13.51 41.76 17.06
C GLY A 58 -12.61 42.69 17.88
N LYS A 59 -13.18 43.72 18.52
CA LYS A 59 -12.45 44.64 19.41
C LYS A 59 -12.46 44.11 20.85
N PHE A 60 -11.40 44.39 21.60
CA PHE A 60 -11.34 44.05 23.03
C PHE A 60 -12.34 44.88 23.84
N ILE A 61 -12.95 44.27 24.87
CA ILE A 61 -14.05 44.89 25.65
C ILE A 61 -13.63 45.41 27.04
N PHE A 62 -12.35 45.29 27.40
CA PHE A 62 -11.79 45.71 28.69
C PHE A 62 -10.40 46.33 28.54
N ASP A 63 -10.16 47.14 27.51
CA ASP A 63 -8.87 47.79 27.26
C ASP A 63 -7.67 46.80 27.29
N GLU A 64 -7.87 45.64 26.67
CA GLU A 64 -6.88 44.55 26.62
C GLU A 64 -6.50 43.96 28.00
N THR A 65 -7.32 44.15 29.03
CA THR A 65 -7.14 43.52 30.35
C THR A 65 -7.17 42.00 30.22
N VAL A 66 -6.09 41.35 30.66
CA VAL A 66 -5.98 39.89 30.70
C VAL A 66 -6.62 39.37 31.98
N PHE A 67 -7.67 38.58 31.83
CA PHE A 67 -8.34 37.88 32.92
C PHE A 67 -7.62 36.55 33.17
N GLN A 68 -7.30 36.28 34.44
CA GLN A 68 -6.66 35.02 34.83
C GLN A 68 -7.64 34.14 35.59
N HIS A 69 -7.66 32.85 35.29
CA HIS A 69 -8.46 31.88 36.01
C HIS A 69 -7.69 30.58 36.19
N GLY A 70 -7.65 30.08 37.43
CA GLY A 70 -7.04 28.81 37.80
C GLY A 70 -8.11 27.77 38.08
N PHE A 71 -8.01 26.64 37.42
CA PHE A 71 -8.83 25.47 37.72
C PHE A 71 -8.07 24.56 38.66
N GLU A 72 -8.61 24.35 39.86
CA GLU A 72 -8.05 23.49 40.89
C GLU A 72 -8.73 22.11 40.93
N ASN A 73 -8.08 21.15 41.60
CA ASN A 73 -8.62 19.81 41.84
C ASN A 73 -9.04 19.07 40.56
N LEU A 74 -8.34 19.31 39.46
CA LEU A 74 -8.59 18.63 38.19
C LEU A 74 -8.15 17.15 38.25
N ASP A 75 -8.73 16.34 37.37
CA ASP A 75 -8.31 14.95 37.11
C ASP A 75 -8.27 14.66 35.61
N LEU A 76 -7.57 15.52 34.85
CA LEU A 76 -7.49 15.34 33.39
C LEU A 76 -6.49 14.25 33.06
N LYS A 77 -6.98 13.13 32.55
CA LYS A 77 -6.17 11.92 32.35
C LYS A 77 -5.07 12.11 31.30
N PRO A 78 -3.94 11.41 31.42
CA PRO A 78 -2.92 11.36 30.39
C PRO A 78 -3.47 10.95 29.03
N LYS A 79 -2.87 11.45 27.96
CA LYS A 79 -3.18 11.10 26.57
C LYS A 79 -4.68 11.22 26.20
N SER A 80 -5.37 12.20 26.77
CA SER A 80 -6.82 12.38 26.58
C SER A 80 -7.19 13.78 26.08
N LEU A 81 -8.31 13.85 25.36
CA LEU A 81 -9.12 15.06 25.24
C LEU A 81 -10.07 15.09 26.45
N SER A 82 -10.14 16.21 27.15
CA SER A 82 -10.95 16.40 28.35
C SER A 82 -11.63 17.76 28.33
N PHE A 83 -12.71 17.88 29.09
CA PHE A 83 -13.50 19.10 29.22
C PHE A 83 -13.22 19.76 30.57
N LEU A 84 -12.88 21.05 30.57
CA LEU A 84 -12.75 21.79 31.83
C LEU A 84 -14.14 22.09 32.40
N PRO A 85 -14.23 22.27 33.74
CA PRO A 85 -15.38 22.93 34.35
C PRO A 85 -15.66 24.28 33.67
N TYR A 86 -16.93 24.68 33.65
CA TYR A 86 -17.31 25.97 33.08
C TYR A 86 -16.75 27.12 33.90
N TRP A 87 -16.13 28.09 33.23
CA TRP A 87 -15.81 29.37 33.87
C TRP A 87 -16.99 30.31 33.69
N MET A 88 -17.77 30.45 34.77
CA MET A 88 -18.91 31.37 34.83
C MET A 88 -18.42 32.82 34.78
N LEU A 89 -18.93 33.58 33.82
CA LEU A 89 -18.57 34.98 33.61
C LEU A 89 -19.64 35.88 34.24
N ASP A 90 -19.20 36.96 34.88
CA ASP A 90 -20.10 37.97 35.43
C ASP A 90 -20.75 38.83 34.32
N GLU A 91 -21.75 39.61 34.71
CA GLU A 91 -22.55 40.45 33.81
C GLU A 91 -21.73 41.44 32.96
N ARG A 92 -20.51 41.81 33.38
CA ARG A 92 -19.66 42.73 32.60
C ARG A 92 -19.29 42.14 31.24
N HIS A 93 -19.38 40.82 31.09
CA HIS A 93 -19.05 40.09 29.88
C HIS A 93 -20.23 39.97 28.89
N HIS A 94 -21.40 40.57 29.15
CA HIS A 94 -22.60 40.42 28.30
C HIS A 94 -22.41 40.87 26.82
N THR A 95 -21.42 41.71 26.52
CA THR A 95 -21.05 42.08 25.15
C THR A 95 -19.99 41.18 24.52
N ALA A 96 -19.43 40.23 25.27
CA ALA A 96 -18.42 39.30 24.75
C ALA A 96 -19.03 38.42 23.66
N ARG A 97 -18.28 38.25 22.57
CA ARG A 97 -18.63 37.40 21.43
C ARG A 97 -17.50 36.46 21.07
N GLY A 98 -16.33 36.55 21.67
CA GLY A 98 -15.26 35.58 21.48
C GLY A 98 -14.16 35.80 22.50
N VAL A 99 -13.13 34.96 22.43
CA VAL A 99 -11.97 35.07 23.31
C VAL A 99 -10.65 34.93 22.55
N ARG A 100 -9.60 35.51 23.12
CA ARG A 100 -8.22 35.11 22.87
C ARG A 100 -7.69 34.48 24.14
N ILE A 101 -7.23 33.24 24.05
CA ILE A 101 -6.97 32.41 25.22
C ILE A 101 -5.64 31.66 25.10
N ARG A 102 -4.98 31.46 26.24
CA ARG A 102 -3.79 30.59 26.34
C ARG A 102 -3.76 29.91 27.70
N ILE A 103 -2.99 28.83 27.78
CA ILE A 103 -2.58 28.22 29.06
C ILE A 103 -1.32 28.93 29.52
N SER A 104 -1.31 29.45 30.75
CA SER A 104 -0.12 30.06 31.35
C SER A 104 0.67 29.08 32.22
N GLU A 105 -0.02 28.14 32.85
CA GLU A 105 0.56 27.25 33.87
C GLU A 105 -0.21 25.93 33.96
N VAL A 106 0.51 24.83 34.19
CA VAL A 106 -0.03 23.48 34.38
C VAL A 106 0.71 22.78 35.51
N HIS A 107 -0.01 22.17 36.45
CA HIS A 107 0.57 21.27 37.46
C HIS A 107 0.07 19.85 37.28
N PHE A 108 0.98 18.91 37.44
CA PHE A 108 0.75 17.49 37.29
C PHE A 108 0.65 16.77 38.64
N ASP A 109 0.10 15.56 38.63
CA ASP A 109 -0.05 14.70 39.80
C ASP A 109 1.29 14.21 40.39
N ASP A 110 2.35 14.16 39.60
CA ASP A 110 3.72 13.86 40.04
C ASP A 110 4.44 15.07 40.67
N GLY A 111 3.75 16.21 40.82
CA GLY A 111 4.31 17.46 41.36
C GLY A 111 5.03 18.33 40.34
N THR A 112 5.23 17.86 39.11
CA THR A 112 5.83 18.65 38.02
C THR A 112 4.97 19.88 37.73
N ARG A 113 5.62 21.02 37.47
CA ARG A 113 4.96 22.26 37.06
C ARG A 113 5.55 22.75 35.76
N LYS A 114 4.70 23.12 34.80
CA LYS A 114 5.09 23.74 33.54
C LYS A 114 4.49 25.15 33.46
N TYR A 115 5.33 26.12 33.09
CA TYR A 115 4.94 27.50 32.83
C TYR A 115 5.18 27.80 31.36
N TYR A 116 4.15 28.28 30.67
CA TYR A 116 4.21 28.50 29.22
C TYR A 116 4.60 29.93 28.89
N ASP A 117 5.66 30.04 28.10
CA ASP A 117 6.27 31.30 27.70
C ASP A 117 5.50 31.92 26.52
N ARG A 118 4.76 32.99 26.83
CA ARG A 118 3.97 33.77 25.87
C ARG A 118 4.78 34.22 24.64
N THR A 119 6.09 34.43 24.76
CA THR A 119 6.94 34.90 23.64
C THR A 119 7.18 33.82 22.58
N LYS A 120 6.97 32.55 22.94
CA LYS A 120 7.14 31.38 22.06
C LYS A 120 5.81 30.83 21.54
N GLU A 121 4.71 31.54 21.79
CA GLU A 121 3.35 31.11 21.46
C GLU A 121 2.74 31.96 20.35
N TYR A 122 2.07 31.28 19.41
CA TYR A 122 1.44 31.87 18.25
C TYR A 122 -0.07 31.67 18.28
N TYR A 123 -0.81 32.67 17.78
CA TYR A 123 -2.26 32.57 17.68
C TYR A 123 -2.69 31.65 16.54
N GLN A 124 -3.69 30.83 16.81
CA GLN A 124 -4.43 30.05 15.84
C GLN A 124 -5.92 30.29 16.03
N THR A 125 -6.60 30.56 14.92
CA THR A 125 -8.07 30.57 14.92
C THR A 125 -8.57 29.14 14.93
N VAL A 126 -9.43 28.80 15.89
CA VAL A 126 -10.14 27.51 15.95
C VAL A 126 -11.34 27.60 15.01
N PRO A 127 -11.44 26.73 13.98
CA PRO A 127 -12.56 26.70 13.07
C PRO A 127 -13.85 26.30 13.79
N ILE A 128 -14.95 26.93 13.39
CA ILE A 128 -16.28 26.58 13.89
C ILE A 128 -16.82 25.44 13.02
N ILE A 129 -17.27 24.37 13.68
CA ILE A 129 -17.91 23.22 13.04
C ILE A 129 -19.18 22.92 13.81
N THR A 130 -20.33 22.97 13.13
CA THR A 130 -21.63 22.61 13.71
C THR A 130 -21.64 21.14 14.16
N LYS A 131 -22.50 20.80 15.13
CA LYS A 131 -22.65 19.41 15.63
C LYS A 131 -22.87 18.43 14.48
N ASP A 132 -23.89 18.69 13.65
CA ASP A 132 -24.25 17.81 12.53
C ASP A 132 -23.09 17.59 11.56
N LYS A 133 -22.37 18.67 11.22
CA LYS A 133 -21.19 18.59 10.33
C LYS A 133 -20.06 17.81 11.01
N ARG A 134 -19.82 18.03 12.31
CA ARG A 134 -18.80 17.29 13.07
C ARG A 134 -19.11 15.80 13.13
N ASP A 135 -20.35 15.42 13.40
CA ASP A 135 -20.77 14.02 13.50
C ASP A 135 -20.64 13.29 12.15
N GLU A 136 -20.96 13.98 11.06
CA GLU A 136 -20.71 13.47 9.72
C GLU A 136 -19.22 13.28 9.44
N LEU A 137 -18.39 14.26 9.82
CA LEU A 137 -16.95 14.20 9.63
C LEU A 137 -16.28 13.12 10.48
N LYS A 138 -16.81 12.85 11.69
CA LYS A 138 -16.39 11.69 12.50
C LYS A 138 -16.65 10.37 11.77
N LYS A 139 -17.77 10.23 11.04
CA LYS A 139 -18.05 9.04 10.22
C LYS A 139 -17.08 8.89 9.05
N LEU A 140 -16.63 10.00 8.46
CA LEU A 140 -15.73 9.99 7.29
C LEU A 140 -14.24 9.86 7.63
N PHE A 141 -13.79 10.48 8.72
CA PHE A 141 -12.36 10.63 9.05
C PHE A 141 -11.94 9.94 10.36
N GLY A 142 -12.91 9.34 11.06
CA GLY A 142 -12.73 8.60 12.30
C GLY A 142 -13.28 9.34 13.52
N PRO A 143 -13.56 8.61 14.62
CA PRO A 143 -14.25 9.15 15.80
C PRO A 143 -13.48 10.25 16.54
N ASP A 144 -12.18 10.35 16.31
CA ASP A 144 -11.29 11.38 16.87
C ASP A 144 -11.15 12.63 15.97
N PHE A 145 -12.00 12.77 14.95
CA PHE A 145 -12.15 14.03 14.23
C PHE A 145 -12.74 15.07 15.18
N TYR A 146 -12.05 16.20 15.29
CA TYR A 146 -12.39 17.29 16.20
C TYR A 146 -12.46 18.64 15.48
N THR A 147 -11.55 18.89 14.53
CA THR A 147 -11.47 20.14 13.77
C THR A 147 -10.83 19.93 12.41
N TYR A 148 -10.73 20.98 11.58
CA TYR A 148 -10.03 20.92 10.30
C TYR A 148 -8.51 21.04 10.46
N GLY A 149 -7.80 20.40 9.53
CA GLY A 149 -6.37 20.61 9.34
C GLY A 149 -6.07 22.08 9.03
N GLY A 150 -5.01 22.61 9.64
CA GLY A 150 -4.61 24.02 9.47
C GLY A 150 -3.10 24.16 9.35
N ARG A 151 -2.64 25.02 8.43
CA ARG A 151 -1.22 25.37 8.27
C ARG A 151 -0.98 26.80 8.76
N TYR A 152 0.02 26.97 9.60
CA TYR A 152 0.49 28.24 10.14
C TYR A 152 2.01 28.37 9.92
N PRO A 153 2.61 29.57 10.07
CA PRO A 153 4.01 29.80 9.73
C PRO A 153 5.00 28.84 10.41
N SER A 154 4.80 28.50 11.69
CA SER A 154 5.68 27.63 12.46
C SER A 154 4.98 26.39 13.03
N LEU A 155 3.69 26.22 12.74
CA LEU A 155 2.84 25.22 13.36
C LEU A 155 1.87 24.62 12.34
N TRP A 156 1.41 23.41 12.60
CA TRP A 156 0.26 22.84 11.91
C TRP A 156 -0.71 22.16 12.88
N ARG A 157 -2.00 22.30 12.61
CA ARG A 157 -3.06 21.70 13.41
C ARG A 157 -3.53 20.40 12.76
N CYS A 158 -3.57 19.34 13.57
CA CYS A 158 -4.15 18.07 13.20
C CYS A 158 -5.68 18.09 13.37
N ILE A 159 -6.38 17.20 12.67
CA ILE A 159 -7.84 17.06 12.79
C ILE A 159 -8.32 16.62 14.16
N CYS A 160 -7.45 16.06 15.01
CA CYS A 160 -7.77 15.75 16.39
C CYS A 160 -7.72 16.97 17.34
N GLY A 161 -7.46 18.17 16.81
CA GLY A 161 -7.36 19.40 17.59
C GLY A 161 -5.95 19.75 18.06
N PHE A 162 -5.02 18.78 18.09
CA PHE A 162 -3.65 19.01 18.55
C PHE A 162 -2.82 19.78 17.52
N VAL A 163 -2.03 20.73 18.01
CA VAL A 163 -1.11 21.57 17.24
C VAL A 163 0.32 21.06 17.39
N ASN A 164 1.01 20.96 16.26
CA ASN A 164 2.35 20.42 16.13
C ASN A 164 3.30 21.48 15.57
N SER A 165 4.61 21.27 15.72
CA SER A 165 5.62 22.03 15.01
C SER A 165 5.58 21.71 13.52
N ASN A 166 5.97 22.64 12.65
CA ASN A 166 6.17 22.34 11.23
C ASN A 166 7.33 21.36 10.96
N GLU A 167 8.14 21.07 11.97
CA GLU A 167 9.17 20.03 11.94
C GLU A 167 8.60 18.63 12.26
N ASP A 168 7.41 18.55 12.85
CA ASP A 168 6.76 17.28 13.17
C ASP A 168 6.08 16.71 11.91
N GLU A 169 6.63 15.62 11.34
CA GLU A 169 6.02 14.92 10.20
C GLU A 169 4.70 14.23 10.56
N ASN A 170 4.51 13.88 11.83
CA ASN A 170 3.34 13.19 12.34
C ASN A 170 2.80 13.91 13.58
N CYS A 171 1.47 13.92 13.74
CA CYS A 171 0.84 14.54 14.90
C CYS A 171 1.35 13.90 16.20
N ARG A 172 1.91 14.71 17.11
CA ARG A 172 2.49 14.21 18.37
C ARG A 172 1.47 13.52 19.27
N TYR A 173 0.18 13.86 19.12
CA TYR A 173 -0.94 13.26 19.85
C TYR A 173 -1.52 12.01 19.16
N CYS A 174 -2.13 12.15 17.99
CA CYS A 174 -2.86 11.05 17.32
C CYS A 174 -2.07 10.29 16.24
N LYS A 175 -0.80 10.68 15.99
CA LYS A 175 0.13 10.04 15.03
C LYS A 175 -0.24 10.11 13.55
N ARG A 176 -1.28 10.85 13.16
CA ARG A 176 -1.59 11.10 11.74
C ARG A 176 -0.49 11.91 11.05
N SER A 177 -0.19 11.56 9.81
CA SER A 177 0.76 12.28 8.96
C SER A 177 0.32 13.71 8.66
N MET A 178 1.25 14.65 8.74
CA MET A 178 1.09 16.06 8.36
C MET A 178 0.64 16.17 6.90
N ASP A 179 1.29 15.43 6.00
CA ASP A 179 1.01 15.47 4.57
C ASP A 179 -0.43 15.05 4.26
N PHE A 180 -0.90 13.97 4.89
CA PHE A 180 -2.29 13.55 4.76
C PHE A 180 -3.25 14.64 5.27
N VAL A 181 -3.02 15.17 6.47
CA VAL A 181 -3.92 16.16 7.08
C VAL A 181 -4.02 17.43 6.23
N LEU A 182 -2.87 17.94 5.77
CA LEU A 182 -2.80 19.22 5.06
C LEU A 182 -3.16 19.11 3.57
N SER A 183 -3.05 17.93 2.97
CA SER A 183 -3.47 17.69 1.58
C SER A 183 -4.94 17.29 1.45
N ALA A 184 -5.50 16.56 2.41
CA ALA A 184 -6.83 15.94 2.26
C ALA A 184 -7.89 16.46 3.24
N VAL A 185 -7.50 17.03 4.38
CA VAL A 185 -8.44 17.29 5.50
C VAL A 185 -8.37 18.73 6.04
N THR A 186 -7.93 19.66 5.19
CA THR A 186 -8.16 21.09 5.43
C THR A 186 -9.62 21.45 5.17
N GLU A 187 -10.10 22.56 5.73
CA GLU A 187 -11.50 22.99 5.58
C GLU A 187 -11.94 23.03 4.11
N ARG A 188 -11.10 23.60 3.23
CA ARG A 188 -11.36 23.64 1.78
C ARG A 188 -11.54 22.25 1.17
N GLN A 189 -10.67 21.30 1.52
CA GLN A 189 -10.71 19.95 0.94
C GLN A 189 -11.88 19.15 1.48
N VAL A 190 -12.18 19.29 2.77
CA VAL A 190 -13.37 18.71 3.39
C VAL A 190 -14.64 19.25 2.74
N ASN A 191 -14.79 20.56 2.63
CA ASN A 191 -15.94 21.20 2.00
C ASN A 191 -16.10 20.75 0.53
N LYS A 192 -14.99 20.65 -0.22
CA LYS A 192 -15.00 20.10 -1.59
C LYS A 192 -15.50 18.65 -1.63
N LYS A 193 -15.02 17.80 -0.72
CA LYS A 193 -15.40 16.39 -0.65
C LYS A 193 -16.87 16.21 -0.26
N LEU A 194 -17.36 16.97 0.72
CA LEU A 194 -18.77 16.97 1.10
C LEU A 194 -19.67 17.44 -0.05
N PHE A 195 -19.28 18.51 -0.76
CA PHE A 195 -20.01 18.97 -1.93
C PHE A 195 -20.13 17.87 -3.00
N GLN A 196 -19.02 17.20 -3.32
CA GLN A 196 -19.02 16.09 -4.29
C GLN A 196 -19.85 14.89 -3.83
N LEU A 197 -19.93 14.61 -2.54
CA LEU A 197 -20.76 13.53 -2.00
C LEU A 197 -22.27 13.82 -2.11
N TYR A 198 -22.65 15.09 -2.06
CA TYR A 198 -24.05 15.50 -2.02
C TYR A 198 -24.60 16.05 -3.34
N ILE A 199 -23.77 16.54 -4.26
CA ILE A 199 -24.25 17.27 -5.44
C ILE A 199 -25.28 16.51 -6.28
N ASP A 200 -25.12 15.18 -6.40
CA ASP A 200 -26.03 14.33 -7.17
C ASP A 200 -27.24 13.81 -6.35
N ARG A 201 -27.23 14.00 -5.03
CA ARG A 201 -28.24 13.46 -4.09
C ARG A 201 -29.13 14.53 -3.50
N ASP A 202 -28.51 15.64 -3.10
CA ASP A 202 -29.11 16.76 -2.37
C ASP A 202 -28.28 18.02 -2.64
N ARG A 203 -28.74 18.83 -3.59
CA ARG A 203 -28.03 20.04 -4.01
C ARG A 203 -27.97 21.09 -2.91
N GLU A 204 -29.03 21.24 -2.12
CA GLU A 204 -29.06 22.22 -1.04
C GLU A 204 -28.04 21.84 0.04
N LYS A 205 -28.00 20.57 0.43
CA LYS A 205 -26.99 20.07 1.36
C LYS A 205 -25.57 20.18 0.80
N ALA A 206 -25.39 19.96 -0.51
CA ALA A 206 -24.11 20.16 -1.17
C ALA A 206 -23.65 21.62 -1.04
N GLU A 207 -24.51 22.58 -1.37
CA GLU A 207 -24.24 24.02 -1.25
C GLU A 207 -23.94 24.40 0.21
N GLN A 208 -24.76 23.96 1.17
CA GLN A 208 -24.54 24.17 2.61
C GLN A 208 -23.19 23.62 3.09
N SER A 209 -22.73 22.49 2.55
CA SER A 209 -21.45 21.88 2.97
C SER A 209 -20.22 22.75 2.64
N THR A 210 -20.36 23.68 1.69
CA THR A 210 -19.29 24.61 1.27
C THR A 210 -19.18 25.84 2.16
N ILE A 211 -20.19 26.10 2.99
CA ILE A 211 -20.23 27.28 3.86
C ILE A 211 -19.17 27.12 4.97
N THR A 212 -18.34 28.15 5.09
CA THR A 212 -17.42 28.33 6.23
C THR A 212 -18.12 29.17 7.29
N GLU A 213 -18.35 28.55 8.44
CA GLU A 213 -18.95 29.22 9.59
C GLU A 213 -17.93 30.15 10.26
N GLN A 214 -18.21 31.44 10.27
CA GLN A 214 -17.39 32.43 10.99
C GLN A 214 -17.91 32.70 12.40
N THR A 215 -19.15 32.28 12.67
CA THR A 215 -19.82 32.48 13.95
C THR A 215 -20.70 31.28 14.26
N MET A 216 -20.93 30.96 15.53
CA MET A 216 -21.88 29.92 15.96
C MET A 216 -22.89 30.52 16.94
N PRO A 217 -24.13 30.00 17.02
CA PRO A 217 -25.06 30.38 18.07
C PRO A 217 -24.43 30.20 19.45
N ILE A 218 -24.70 31.14 20.37
CA ILE A 218 -24.41 30.93 21.80
C ILE A 218 -25.43 29.90 22.28
N ARG A 219 -24.94 28.75 22.72
CA ARG A 219 -25.76 27.59 23.12
C ARG A 219 -25.92 27.54 24.65
N PRO A 220 -27.07 27.11 25.17
CA PRO A 220 -27.25 26.76 26.58
C PRO A 220 -26.24 25.71 27.08
N LEU A 221 -25.88 25.78 28.37
CA LEU A 221 -24.91 24.85 28.97
C LEU A 221 -25.42 23.40 29.06
N ASP A 222 -26.72 23.21 29.29
CA ASP A 222 -27.38 21.90 29.35
C ASP A 222 -27.29 21.14 28.01
N GLU A 223 -27.46 21.83 26.88
CA GLU A 223 -27.23 21.24 25.55
C GLU A 223 -25.79 20.73 25.39
N ILE A 224 -24.82 21.48 25.92
CA ILE A 224 -23.39 21.15 25.83
C ILE A 224 -23.05 19.97 26.77
N ASP A 225 -23.63 19.93 27.97
CA ASP A 225 -23.46 18.82 28.91
C ASP A 225 -24.00 17.51 28.35
N LEU A 226 -25.15 17.54 27.68
CA LEU A 226 -25.72 16.38 26.99
C LEU A 226 -24.78 15.87 25.88
N GLU A 227 -24.30 16.76 25.00
CA GLU A 227 -23.35 16.43 23.93
C GLU A 227 -22.07 15.77 24.48
N ARG A 228 -21.48 16.37 25.53
CA ARG A 228 -20.25 15.87 26.15
C ARG A 228 -20.47 14.56 26.91
N GLY A 229 -21.69 14.32 27.40
CA GLY A 229 -22.10 13.04 28.00
C GLY A 229 -22.11 11.91 26.98
N GLU A 230 -22.73 12.13 25.82
CA GLU A 230 -22.78 11.18 24.70
C GLU A 230 -21.37 10.78 24.24
N GLU A 231 -20.46 11.74 24.09
CA GLU A 231 -19.08 11.48 23.68
C GLU A 231 -18.31 10.59 24.68
N LYS A 232 -18.55 10.77 25.99
CA LYS A 232 -17.92 9.94 27.01
C LYS A 232 -18.38 8.49 26.94
N GLU A 233 -19.67 8.24 26.71
CA GLU A 233 -20.21 6.87 26.61
C GLU A 233 -19.73 6.13 25.35
N GLU A 234 -19.69 6.83 24.21
CA GLU A 234 -19.26 6.25 22.92
C GLU A 234 -17.79 5.78 22.96
N HIS A 235 -16.92 6.53 23.67
CA HIS A 235 -15.53 6.17 23.89
C HIS A 235 -15.32 4.98 24.84
N VAL A 236 -16.24 4.75 25.80
CA VAL A 236 -16.18 3.62 26.73
C VAL A 236 -16.58 2.31 26.04
N LEU A 237 -17.53 2.36 25.09
CA LEU A 237 -17.99 1.20 24.32
C LEU A 237 -17.00 0.71 23.25
N SER A 238 -15.95 1.49 22.92
CA SER A 238 -15.06 1.26 21.78
C SER A 238 -13.77 0.46 22.08
N LYS A 239 -13.31 0.35 23.32
CA LYS A 239 -12.01 -0.30 23.62
C LYS A 239 -11.92 -1.79 23.21
N LYS A 240 -13.00 -2.57 23.41
CA LYS A 240 -13.03 -3.99 23.02
C LYS A 240 -13.07 -4.19 21.50
N LYS A 241 -13.77 -3.32 20.77
CA LYS A 241 -13.83 -3.36 19.30
C LYS A 241 -12.54 -2.83 18.64
N ARG A 242 -11.87 -1.83 19.23
CA ARG A 242 -10.59 -1.29 18.73
C ARG A 242 -9.46 -2.32 18.78
N ILE A 243 -9.33 -3.07 19.86
CA ILE A 243 -8.30 -4.12 19.99
C ILE A 243 -8.57 -5.25 18.97
N LEU A 244 -9.82 -5.68 18.84
CA LEU A 244 -10.21 -6.68 17.85
C LEU A 244 -9.95 -6.20 16.41
N LEU A 245 -10.27 -4.95 16.10
CA LEU A 245 -10.04 -4.35 14.78
C LEU A 245 -8.55 -4.21 14.46
N PHE A 246 -7.71 -3.81 15.42
CA PHE A 246 -6.26 -3.75 15.24
C PHE A 246 -5.62 -5.12 15.04
N ILE A 247 -6.11 -6.15 15.73
CA ILE A 247 -5.67 -7.55 15.52
C ILE A 247 -6.10 -8.01 14.12
N VAL A 248 -7.36 -7.79 13.74
CA VAL A 248 -7.88 -8.18 12.42
C VAL A 248 -7.15 -7.44 11.30
N ILE A 249 -6.89 -6.13 11.42
CA ILE A 249 -6.16 -5.36 10.41
C ILE A 249 -4.69 -5.82 10.34
N SER A 250 -4.02 -6.03 11.47
CA SER A 250 -2.63 -6.52 11.48
C SER A 250 -2.52 -7.91 10.86
N VAL A 251 -3.43 -8.83 11.21
CA VAL A 251 -3.49 -10.17 10.61
C VAL A 251 -3.85 -10.08 9.12
N SER A 252 -4.72 -9.16 8.73
CA SER A 252 -5.09 -8.94 7.32
C SER A 252 -3.92 -8.37 6.52
N ILE A 253 -3.14 -7.43 7.06
CA ILE A 253 -1.96 -6.88 6.39
C ILE A 253 -0.90 -7.97 6.22
N ILE A 254 -0.67 -8.81 7.25
CA ILE A 254 0.28 -9.94 7.16
C ILE A 254 -0.23 -10.96 6.14
N ALA A 255 -1.52 -11.29 6.14
CA ALA A 255 -2.13 -12.21 5.18
C ALA A 255 -2.09 -11.66 3.74
N ILE A 256 -2.38 -10.39 3.53
CA ILE A 256 -2.32 -9.72 2.23
C ILE A 256 -0.88 -9.62 1.74
N SER A 257 0.08 -9.33 2.62
CA SER A 257 1.51 -9.28 2.27
C SER A 257 2.04 -10.67 1.90
N ALA A 258 1.69 -11.71 2.66
CA ALA A 258 2.04 -13.09 2.35
C ALA A 258 1.34 -13.60 1.09
N PHE A 259 0.10 -13.19 0.85
CA PHE A 259 -0.65 -13.50 -0.37
C PHE A 259 -0.06 -12.78 -1.59
N ALA A 260 0.28 -11.50 -1.48
CA ALA A 260 0.95 -10.73 -2.52
C ALA A 260 2.32 -11.32 -2.86
N PHE A 261 3.09 -11.77 -1.85
CA PHE A 261 4.36 -12.46 -2.05
C PHE A 261 4.17 -13.81 -2.75
N LYS A 262 3.18 -14.63 -2.34
CA LYS A 262 2.85 -15.88 -3.03
C LYS A 262 2.38 -15.68 -4.47
N VAL A 263 1.59 -14.64 -4.73
CA VAL A 263 1.12 -14.30 -6.09
C VAL A 263 2.28 -13.79 -6.94
N TYR A 264 3.17 -12.95 -6.37
CA TYR A 264 4.36 -12.46 -7.05
C TYR A 264 5.31 -13.60 -7.42
N ASP A 265 5.58 -14.53 -6.49
CA ASP A 265 6.38 -15.72 -6.75
C ASP A 265 5.72 -16.63 -7.79
N ALA A 266 4.40 -16.88 -7.69
CA ALA A 266 3.70 -17.74 -8.64
C ALA A 266 3.68 -17.17 -10.07
N VAL A 267 3.46 -15.85 -10.22
CA VAL A 267 3.49 -15.16 -11.53
C VAL A 267 4.90 -15.16 -12.10
N THR A 268 5.91 -14.91 -11.26
CA THR A 268 7.31 -14.89 -11.69
C THR A 268 7.78 -16.28 -12.11
N VAL A 269 7.50 -17.31 -11.33
CA VAL A 269 7.83 -18.72 -11.63
C VAL A 269 7.16 -19.17 -12.92
N ARG A 270 5.87 -18.89 -13.09
CA ARG A 270 5.13 -19.23 -14.33
C ARG A 270 5.74 -18.55 -15.55
N ARG A 271 6.06 -17.25 -15.45
CA ARG A 271 6.68 -16.50 -16.56
C ARG A 271 8.03 -17.09 -16.97
N HIS A 272 8.88 -17.45 -16.00
CA HIS A 272 10.18 -18.07 -16.29
C HIS A 272 10.00 -19.47 -16.89
N TYR A 273 9.06 -20.27 -16.40
CA TYR A 273 8.73 -21.56 -17.00
C TYR A 273 8.27 -21.42 -18.46
N GLU A 274 7.34 -20.51 -18.75
CA GLU A 274 6.90 -20.21 -20.13
C GLU A 274 8.05 -19.71 -21.01
N GLN A 275 8.94 -18.89 -20.45
CA GLN A 275 10.14 -18.42 -21.15
C GLN A 275 11.10 -19.57 -21.50
N ALA A 276 11.33 -20.52 -20.60
CA ALA A 276 12.10 -21.72 -20.88
C ALA A 276 11.45 -22.56 -21.99
N GLN A 277 10.12 -22.73 -21.98
CA GLN A 277 9.41 -23.43 -23.06
C GLN A 277 9.64 -22.76 -24.43
N ASN A 278 9.65 -21.42 -24.46
CA ASN A 278 9.89 -20.68 -25.70
C ASN A 278 11.32 -20.88 -26.21
N TYR A 279 12.32 -20.95 -25.32
CA TYR A 279 13.69 -21.27 -25.70
C TYR A 279 13.84 -22.70 -26.23
N ILE A 280 13.16 -23.68 -25.61
CA ILE A 280 13.10 -25.06 -26.13
C ILE A 280 12.49 -25.09 -27.53
N ALA A 281 11.37 -24.38 -27.74
CA ALA A 281 10.72 -24.28 -29.04
C ALA A 281 11.61 -23.60 -30.11
N ALA A 282 12.51 -22.71 -29.68
CA ALA A 282 13.49 -22.04 -30.55
C ALA A 282 14.79 -22.85 -30.76
N GLY A 283 14.97 -23.98 -30.05
CA GLY A 283 16.18 -24.80 -30.08
C GLY A 283 17.34 -24.27 -29.24
N ASP A 284 17.10 -23.27 -28.39
CA ASP A 284 18.12 -22.67 -27.50
C ASP A 284 18.13 -23.40 -26.15
N TYR A 285 18.61 -24.64 -26.17
CA TYR A 285 18.53 -25.55 -25.01
C TYR A 285 19.38 -25.12 -23.82
N ASP A 286 20.50 -24.42 -24.05
CA ASP A 286 21.36 -23.91 -22.98
C ASP A 286 20.63 -22.83 -22.16
N LYS A 287 19.98 -21.86 -22.81
CA LYS A 287 19.19 -20.85 -22.10
C LYS A 287 17.96 -21.42 -21.41
N ALA A 288 17.36 -22.47 -21.97
CA ALA A 288 16.27 -23.17 -21.31
C ALA A 288 16.75 -23.85 -20.01
N SER A 289 17.95 -24.46 -20.03
CA SER A 289 18.58 -25.11 -18.89
C SER A 289 18.87 -24.11 -17.77
N ASP A 290 19.50 -22.98 -18.11
CA ASP A 290 19.82 -21.91 -17.16
C ASP A 290 18.56 -21.42 -16.42
N ILE A 291 17.42 -21.38 -17.11
CA ILE A 291 16.16 -20.98 -16.48
C ILE A 291 15.61 -22.10 -15.60
N TYR A 292 15.59 -23.35 -16.06
CA TYR A 292 15.10 -24.48 -15.27
C TYR A 292 15.84 -24.66 -13.95
N ASP A 293 17.15 -24.43 -13.91
CA ASP A 293 17.97 -24.50 -12.68
C ASP A 293 17.57 -23.47 -11.62
N THR A 294 16.87 -22.41 -12.02
CA THR A 294 16.37 -21.37 -11.11
C THR A 294 14.93 -21.60 -10.64
N LEU A 295 14.23 -22.60 -11.19
CA LEU A 295 12.83 -22.88 -10.85
C LEU A 295 12.71 -23.79 -9.62
N PRO A 296 11.62 -23.66 -8.83
CA PRO A 296 11.32 -24.59 -7.75
C PRO A 296 11.16 -26.03 -8.26
N PRO A 297 11.38 -27.08 -7.43
CA PRO A 297 11.30 -28.48 -7.88
C PRO A 297 9.98 -28.88 -8.54
N ILE A 298 8.88 -28.19 -8.21
CA ILE A 298 7.57 -28.41 -8.82
C ILE A 298 7.02 -27.07 -9.31
N VAL A 299 6.67 -27.00 -10.59
CA VAL A 299 5.99 -25.85 -11.20
C VAL A 299 4.72 -26.33 -11.90
N GLU A 300 3.55 -25.80 -11.50
CA GLU A 300 2.24 -26.17 -12.07
C GLU A 300 2.00 -27.70 -12.13
N ASN A 301 2.36 -28.41 -11.05
CA ASN A 301 2.29 -29.88 -10.93
C ASN A 301 3.23 -30.65 -11.89
N LYS A 302 4.24 -29.99 -12.45
CA LYS A 302 5.29 -30.63 -13.23
C LYS A 302 6.54 -30.74 -12.39
N ASP A 303 7.12 -31.93 -12.36
CA ASP A 303 8.41 -32.19 -11.74
C ASP A 303 9.52 -31.61 -12.63
N MET A 304 10.29 -30.67 -12.08
CA MET A 304 11.35 -30.01 -12.83
C MET A 304 12.56 -30.93 -13.06
N ALA A 305 12.78 -31.93 -12.22
CA ALA A 305 13.82 -32.93 -12.47
C ALA A 305 13.53 -33.72 -13.76
N LEU A 306 12.27 -34.15 -13.95
CA LEU A 306 11.85 -34.82 -15.19
C LEU A 306 11.97 -33.90 -16.41
N LYS A 307 11.68 -32.60 -16.26
CA LYS A 307 11.81 -31.65 -17.36
C LYS A 307 13.25 -31.31 -17.72
N ILE A 308 14.15 -31.31 -16.75
CA ILE A 308 15.59 -31.19 -17.00
C ILE A 308 16.08 -32.43 -17.74
N GLU A 309 15.67 -33.63 -17.33
CA GLU A 309 16.01 -34.88 -18.04
C GLU A 309 15.50 -34.89 -19.49
N GLU A 310 14.25 -34.45 -19.73
CA GLU A 310 13.70 -34.28 -21.09
C GLU A 310 14.55 -33.30 -21.92
N LEU A 311 14.95 -32.16 -21.33
CA LEU A 311 15.76 -31.14 -21.99
C LEU A 311 17.16 -31.67 -22.35
N ASP A 312 17.80 -32.42 -21.46
CA ASP A 312 19.10 -33.05 -21.71
C ASP A 312 19.02 -34.04 -22.88
N GLY A 313 17.92 -34.78 -22.98
CA GLY A 313 17.63 -35.64 -24.13
C GLY A 313 17.53 -34.86 -25.44
N LEU A 314 16.85 -33.70 -25.44
CA LEU A 314 16.76 -32.82 -26.61
C LEU A 314 18.12 -32.22 -27.00
N LYS A 315 18.93 -31.84 -26.01
CA LYS A 315 20.29 -31.32 -26.23
C LYS A 315 21.19 -32.38 -26.88
N ALA A 316 21.17 -33.60 -26.36
CA ALA A 316 21.90 -34.73 -26.94
C ALA A 316 21.43 -35.06 -28.37
N SER A 317 20.12 -34.99 -28.62
CA SER A 317 19.53 -35.15 -29.96
C SER A 317 20.04 -34.10 -30.95
N ALA A 318 20.07 -32.83 -30.55
CA ALA A 318 20.56 -31.74 -31.38
C ALA A 318 22.07 -31.87 -31.68
N ASP A 319 22.85 -32.33 -30.70
CA ASP A 319 24.28 -32.64 -30.91
C ASP A 319 24.50 -33.78 -31.90
N HIS A 320 23.68 -34.84 -31.83
CA HIS A 320 23.72 -35.91 -32.82
C HIS A 320 23.38 -35.40 -34.22
N TYR A 321 22.39 -34.52 -34.35
CA TYR A 321 22.09 -33.90 -35.64
C TYR A 321 23.27 -33.10 -36.19
N ARG A 322 23.91 -32.27 -35.35
CA ARG A 322 25.10 -31.48 -35.71
C ARG A 322 26.28 -32.36 -36.14
N GLN A 323 26.57 -33.41 -35.39
CA GLN A 323 27.61 -34.39 -35.74
C GLN A 323 27.29 -35.11 -37.07
N GLY A 324 26.02 -35.44 -37.30
CA GLY A 324 25.56 -36.00 -38.57
C GLY A 324 25.83 -35.07 -39.75
N LEU A 325 25.58 -33.76 -39.59
CA LEU A 325 25.87 -32.74 -40.61
C LEU A 325 27.37 -32.64 -40.90
N GLU A 326 28.21 -32.63 -39.87
CA GLU A 326 29.66 -32.57 -40.00
C GLU A 326 30.21 -33.79 -40.76
N LEU A 327 29.80 -35.00 -40.36
CA LEU A 327 30.21 -36.24 -41.03
C LEU A 327 29.71 -36.32 -42.47
N HIS A 328 28.49 -35.84 -42.73
CA HIS A 328 27.93 -35.81 -44.07
C HIS A 328 28.74 -34.89 -44.99
N ARG A 329 29.12 -33.69 -44.51
CA ARG A 329 30.00 -32.75 -45.22
C ARG A 329 31.40 -33.31 -45.45
N ALA A 330 31.92 -34.09 -44.51
CA ALA A 330 33.19 -34.80 -44.65
C ALA A 330 33.13 -36.03 -45.58
N GLY A 331 31.96 -36.34 -46.15
CA GLY A 331 31.76 -37.48 -47.05
C GLY A 331 31.56 -38.83 -46.35
N ASN A 332 31.57 -38.88 -45.02
CA ASN A 332 31.31 -40.11 -44.26
C ASN A 332 29.80 -40.34 -44.13
N GLN A 333 29.21 -40.92 -45.18
CA GLN A 333 27.75 -41.09 -45.28
C GLN A 333 27.18 -42.06 -44.24
N LEU A 334 27.82 -43.20 -43.99
CA LEU A 334 27.35 -44.18 -43.00
C LEU A 334 27.50 -43.66 -41.57
N GLY A 335 28.60 -42.95 -41.28
CA GLY A 335 28.77 -42.26 -40.00
C GLY A 335 27.68 -41.21 -39.77
N ALA A 336 27.39 -40.38 -40.78
CA ALA A 336 26.33 -39.39 -40.71
C ALA A 336 24.96 -40.04 -40.44
N TYR A 337 24.64 -41.14 -41.15
CA TYR A 337 23.40 -41.89 -40.96
C TYR A 337 23.24 -42.41 -39.52
N ALA A 338 24.32 -42.94 -38.94
CA ALA A 338 24.32 -43.45 -37.56
C ALA A 338 23.99 -42.36 -36.53
N HIS A 339 24.45 -41.12 -36.76
CA HIS A 339 24.16 -39.98 -35.91
C HIS A 339 22.73 -39.44 -36.13
N TYR A 340 22.27 -39.30 -37.37
CA TYR A 340 20.89 -38.86 -37.65
C TYR A 340 19.83 -39.80 -37.04
N ARG A 341 20.10 -41.11 -36.98
CA ARG A 341 19.19 -42.08 -36.35
C ARG A 341 18.96 -41.82 -34.85
N LYS A 342 19.94 -41.20 -34.17
CA LYS A 342 19.85 -40.91 -32.74
C LYS A 342 19.07 -39.62 -32.44
N VAL A 343 18.67 -38.88 -33.46
CA VAL A 343 17.82 -37.68 -33.32
C VAL A 343 16.41 -38.14 -32.99
N VAL A 344 15.86 -37.65 -31.88
CA VAL A 344 14.56 -38.10 -31.36
C VAL A 344 13.41 -37.26 -31.90
N GLU A 345 12.20 -37.83 -31.99
CA GLU A 345 11.00 -37.13 -32.49
C GLU A 345 10.64 -35.89 -31.66
N GLY A 346 11.01 -35.88 -30.38
CA GLY A 346 10.85 -34.72 -29.50
C GLY A 346 11.63 -33.48 -29.95
N ASP A 347 12.73 -33.64 -30.69
CA ASP A 347 13.50 -32.55 -31.29
C ASP A 347 12.84 -32.10 -32.60
N ARG A 348 11.74 -31.35 -32.45
CA ARG A 348 10.88 -30.94 -33.56
C ARG A 348 11.60 -30.13 -34.63
N GLN A 349 12.71 -29.47 -34.28
CA GLN A 349 13.48 -28.65 -35.20
C GLN A 349 14.36 -29.50 -36.13
N ASN A 350 14.95 -30.57 -35.60
CA ASN A 350 15.96 -31.35 -36.34
C ASN A 350 15.44 -32.70 -36.85
N TYR A 351 14.43 -33.29 -36.21
CA TYR A 351 14.01 -34.67 -36.49
C TYR A 351 13.62 -34.92 -37.95
N LEU A 352 12.73 -34.09 -38.51
CA LEU A 352 12.29 -34.26 -39.90
C LEU A 352 13.43 -34.09 -40.91
N ASN A 353 14.37 -33.19 -40.61
CA ASN A 353 15.56 -32.99 -41.43
C ASN A 353 16.49 -34.19 -41.34
N ALA A 354 16.71 -34.74 -40.13
CA ALA A 354 17.49 -35.96 -39.92
C ALA A 354 16.92 -37.14 -40.72
N VAL A 355 15.59 -37.35 -40.67
CA VAL A 355 14.89 -38.38 -41.44
C VAL A 355 15.06 -38.17 -42.95
N ALA A 356 14.94 -36.93 -43.43
CA ALA A 356 15.15 -36.63 -44.85
C ALA A 356 16.60 -36.90 -45.30
N MET A 357 17.58 -36.54 -44.48
CA MET A 357 19.00 -36.80 -44.74
C MET A 357 19.31 -38.30 -44.75
N MET A 358 18.74 -39.06 -43.82
CA MET A 358 18.84 -40.53 -43.80
C MET A 358 18.33 -41.14 -45.09
N ARG A 359 17.14 -40.74 -45.56
CA ARG A 359 16.57 -41.20 -46.85
C ARG A 359 17.45 -40.84 -48.05
N SER A 360 18.07 -39.67 -48.02
CA SER A 360 19.01 -39.25 -49.06
C SER A 360 20.24 -40.17 -49.11
N ILE A 361 20.81 -40.47 -47.93
CA ILE A 361 21.95 -41.38 -47.77
C ILE A 361 21.59 -42.80 -48.21
N GLU A 362 20.41 -43.30 -47.83
CA GLU A 362 19.92 -44.62 -48.26
C GLU A 362 19.89 -44.71 -49.78
N LYS A 363 19.23 -43.75 -50.46
CA LYS A 363 19.14 -43.71 -51.93
C LYS A 363 20.51 -43.61 -52.59
N ALA A 364 21.42 -42.80 -52.06
CA ALA A 364 22.77 -42.65 -52.61
C ALA A 364 23.58 -43.93 -52.43
N THR A 365 23.47 -44.59 -51.28
CA THR A 365 24.15 -45.85 -50.98
C THR A 365 23.63 -46.97 -51.87
N LEU A 366 22.31 -47.10 -52.06
CA LEU A 366 21.73 -48.10 -52.95
C LEU A 366 22.18 -47.92 -54.41
N ARG A 367 22.32 -46.68 -54.90
CA ARG A 367 22.92 -46.43 -56.23
C ARG A 367 24.37 -46.89 -56.31
N LYS A 368 25.16 -46.65 -55.25
CA LYS A 368 26.55 -47.10 -55.19
C LYS A 368 26.66 -48.63 -55.16
N VAL A 369 25.75 -49.29 -54.43
CA VAL A 369 25.63 -50.77 -54.43
C VAL A 369 25.36 -51.29 -55.84
N ASP A 370 24.37 -50.73 -56.55
CA ASP A 370 24.09 -51.08 -57.96
C ASP A 370 25.31 -50.87 -58.87
N THR A 371 26.02 -49.73 -58.75
CA THR A 371 27.27 -49.50 -59.49
C THR A 371 28.32 -50.57 -59.21
N LEU A 372 28.56 -50.92 -57.94
CA LEU A 372 29.54 -51.94 -57.57
C LEU A 372 29.17 -53.32 -58.12
N ILE A 373 27.88 -53.67 -58.17
CA ILE A 373 27.40 -54.91 -58.78
C ILE A 373 27.69 -54.93 -60.29
N ARG A 374 27.47 -53.81 -61.00
CA ARG A 374 27.79 -53.68 -62.43
C ARG A 374 29.29 -53.73 -62.71
N GLU A 375 30.12 -53.33 -61.75
CA GLU A 375 31.59 -53.45 -61.78
C GLU A 375 32.10 -54.82 -61.33
N ASP A 376 31.23 -55.81 -61.12
CA ASP A 376 31.53 -57.17 -60.64
C ASP A 376 32.14 -57.23 -59.22
N LYS A 377 31.99 -56.17 -58.42
CA LYS A 377 32.44 -56.08 -57.01
C LYS A 377 31.32 -56.46 -56.04
N ARG A 378 30.72 -57.65 -56.23
CA ARG A 378 29.53 -58.08 -55.47
C ARG A 378 29.75 -58.19 -53.96
N ASP A 379 30.93 -58.63 -53.52
CA ASP A 379 31.24 -58.74 -52.09
C ASP A 379 31.34 -57.36 -51.40
N GLU A 380 31.94 -56.38 -52.07
CA GLU A 380 31.99 -54.99 -51.58
C GLU A 380 30.60 -54.36 -51.54
N ALA A 381 29.78 -54.62 -52.57
CA ALA A 381 28.40 -54.17 -52.64
C ALA A 381 27.56 -54.74 -51.49
N LYS A 382 27.69 -56.04 -51.23
CA LYS A 382 26.98 -56.72 -50.14
C LYS A 382 27.41 -56.17 -48.77
N LYS A 383 28.71 -56.04 -48.54
CA LYS A 383 29.26 -55.47 -47.30
C LYS A 383 28.75 -54.05 -47.04
N LEU A 384 28.64 -53.22 -48.08
CA LEU A 384 28.12 -51.86 -47.98
C LEU A 384 26.62 -51.83 -47.64
N LEU A 385 25.81 -52.69 -48.28
CA LEU A 385 24.39 -52.82 -47.98
C LEU A 385 24.16 -53.35 -46.54
N ASP A 386 24.91 -54.37 -46.14
CA ASP A 386 24.82 -54.97 -44.81
C ASP A 386 25.17 -53.92 -43.74
N SER A 387 26.25 -53.15 -43.95
CA SER A 387 26.66 -52.07 -43.04
C SER A 387 25.57 -51.00 -42.88
N LEU A 388 24.83 -50.68 -43.94
CA LEU A 388 23.71 -49.74 -43.85
C LEU A 388 22.50 -50.36 -43.13
N CYS A 389 22.19 -51.63 -43.41
CA CYS A 389 21.07 -52.32 -42.77
C CYS A 389 21.31 -52.57 -41.27
N GLU A 390 22.56 -52.80 -40.85
CA GLU A 390 22.94 -52.91 -39.44
C GLU A 390 22.69 -51.60 -38.68
N LEU A 391 22.85 -50.46 -39.36
CA LEU A 391 22.54 -49.15 -38.77
C LEU A 391 21.03 -48.92 -38.63
N ASN A 392 20.16 -49.63 -39.34
CA ASN A 392 18.71 -49.51 -39.16
C ASN A 392 17.99 -50.85 -39.42
N PRO A 393 18.08 -51.81 -38.49
CA PRO A 393 17.56 -53.17 -38.70
C PRO A 393 16.03 -53.22 -38.82
N GLU A 394 15.34 -52.20 -38.30
CA GLU A 394 13.87 -52.07 -38.35
C GLU A 394 13.36 -51.65 -39.74
N ASN A 395 14.23 -51.08 -40.59
CA ASN A 395 13.85 -50.64 -41.94
C ASN A 395 13.80 -51.83 -42.92
N LYS A 396 12.71 -52.59 -42.85
CA LYS A 396 12.45 -53.75 -43.72
C LYS A 396 12.38 -53.40 -45.20
N GLU A 397 11.94 -52.17 -45.52
CA GLU A 397 11.85 -51.70 -46.91
C GLU A 397 13.23 -51.52 -47.53
N LEU A 398 14.15 -50.87 -46.81
CA LEU A 398 15.55 -50.71 -47.25
C LEU A 398 16.23 -52.04 -47.54
N ARG A 399 16.08 -53.03 -46.64
CA ARG A 399 16.63 -54.37 -46.83
C ARG A 399 16.06 -55.03 -48.08
N ARG A 400 14.73 -54.98 -48.24
CA ARG A 400 14.03 -55.55 -49.41
C ARG A 400 14.46 -54.89 -50.72
N GLU A 401 14.62 -53.57 -50.74
CA GLU A 401 15.08 -52.84 -51.92
C GLU A 401 16.53 -53.17 -52.27
N GLY A 402 17.41 -53.28 -51.27
CA GLY A 402 18.79 -53.67 -51.46
C GLY A 402 18.96 -55.10 -51.99
N GLU A 403 18.25 -56.08 -51.43
CA GLU A 403 18.32 -57.49 -51.86
C GLU A 403 17.85 -57.71 -53.30
N LYS A 404 16.89 -56.90 -53.79
CA LYS A 404 16.45 -56.93 -55.19
C LYS A 404 17.57 -56.58 -56.18
N LEU A 405 18.58 -55.83 -55.76
CA LEU A 405 19.72 -55.49 -56.62
C LEU A 405 20.66 -56.67 -56.86
N PHE A 406 20.62 -57.71 -56.01
CA PHE A 406 21.48 -58.89 -56.12
C PHE A 406 20.80 -60.07 -56.84
N THR A 407 19.49 -59.97 -57.05
CA THR A 407 18.66 -61.02 -57.66
C THR A 407 18.27 -60.72 -59.11
N ASN A 408 18.41 -59.47 -59.54
CA ASN A 408 18.43 -59.05 -60.95
C ASN A 408 19.87 -58.88 -61.42
#